data_AF-A0A1M5KT19-F1
#
_entry.id   AF-A0A1M5KT19-F1
#
_cell.length_a   1.000
_cell.length_b   1.000
_cell.length_c   1.000
_cell.angle_alpha   90.00
_cell.angle_beta   90.00
_cell.angle_gamma   90.00
#
_symmetry.space_group_name_H-M   'P 1'
#
loop_
_entity.id
_entity.type
_entity.pdbx_description
1 polymer ?
#
loop_
_entity_poly.entity_id
_entity_poly.type
_entity_poly.pdbx_seq_one_letter_code
_entity_poly.pdbx_strand_id
1 'polypeptide(L)'
;MVNLRGFIYLLLTLVLVFLLSSSGCSTDFSGLDMKKKPKQELIKVQIVFTDDQSIVGYVKSLGIEEHGKVYVGGSSLNYLYDKNGNIIGSYNYQRVLYIKILPEKEGQE
;
A
#
# COMPACT_ATOMS: atom_id res chain seq x y z
N MET A 1 27.88 -18.31 -56.95
CA MET A 1 26.79 -19.28 -57.16
C MET A 1 26.28 -19.71 -55.80
N VAL A 2 25.09 -19.22 -55.38
CA VAL A 2 24.49 -19.64 -54.11
C VAL A 2 24.02 -21.08 -54.28
N ASN A 3 24.47 -21.98 -53.41
CA ASN A 3 24.15 -23.40 -53.49
C ASN A 3 22.64 -23.57 -53.30
N LEU A 4 21.93 -23.98 -54.35
CA LEU A 4 20.47 -24.02 -54.41
C LEU A 4 19.85 -24.81 -53.24
N ARG A 5 20.53 -25.88 -52.81
CA ARG A 5 20.15 -26.66 -51.63
C ARG A 5 20.32 -25.87 -50.32
N GLY A 6 21.41 -25.14 -50.17
CA GLY A 6 21.66 -24.27 -49.01
C GLY A 6 20.68 -23.11 -48.92
N PHE A 7 20.27 -22.56 -50.07
CA PHE A 7 19.24 -21.53 -50.13
C PHE A 7 17.87 -22.05 -49.68
N ILE A 8 17.51 -23.27 -50.10
CA ILE A 8 16.26 -23.92 -49.67
C ILE A 8 16.26 -24.15 -48.16
N TYR A 9 17.35 -24.65 -47.57
CA TYR A 9 17.43 -24.86 -46.11
C TYR A 9 17.38 -23.54 -45.32
N LEU A 10 18.06 -22.50 -45.80
CA LEU A 10 18.01 -21.16 -45.20
C LEU A 10 16.57 -20.62 -45.19
N LEU A 11 15.87 -20.75 -46.31
CA LEU A 11 14.49 -20.27 -46.46
C LEU A 11 13.51 -21.07 -45.58
N LEU A 12 13.72 -22.38 -45.45
CA LEU A 12 12.97 -23.26 -44.53
C LEU A 12 13.16 -22.87 -43.06
N THR A 13 14.39 -22.57 -42.64
CA THR A 13 14.66 -22.12 -41.27
C THR A 13 14.03 -20.75 -40.98
N LEU A 14 14.03 -19.85 -41.97
CA LEU A 14 13.46 -18.50 -41.83
C LEU A 14 11.93 -18.55 -41.70
N VAL A 15 11.26 -19.42 -42.47
CA VAL A 15 9.82 -19.68 -42.37
C VAL A 15 9.47 -20.29 -41.00
N LEU A 16 10.28 -21.22 -40.49
CA LEU A 16 10.04 -21.84 -39.18
C LEU A 16 10.10 -20.82 -38.02
N VAL A 17 11.07 -19.91 -38.05
CA VAL A 17 11.20 -18.84 -37.04
C VAL A 17 10.03 -17.85 -37.12
N PHE A 18 9.56 -17.54 -38.33
CA PHE A 18 8.39 -16.67 -38.53
C PHE A 18 7.11 -17.29 -37.95
N LEU A 19 6.90 -18.61 -38.14
CA LEU A 19 5.76 -19.32 -37.57
C LEU A 19 5.80 -19.33 -36.03
N LEU A 20 6.97 -19.58 -35.43
CA LEU A 20 7.14 -19.57 -33.97
C LEU A 20 6.96 -18.18 -33.33
N SER A 21 7.17 -17.11 -34.10
CA SER A 21 7.00 -15.72 -33.64
C SER A 21 5.55 -15.24 -33.69
N SER A 22 4.66 -15.97 -34.37
CA SER A 22 3.24 -15.64 -34.48
C SER A 22 2.40 -16.14 -33.29
N SER A 23 3.01 -16.85 -32.34
CA SER A 23 2.43 -17.10 -31.01
C SER A 23 2.51 -15.83 -30.16
N GLY A 24 1.77 -14.80 -30.57
CA GLY A 24 1.58 -13.58 -29.82
C GLY A 24 0.98 -13.90 -28.46
N CYS A 25 1.79 -13.76 -27.41
CA CYS A 25 1.30 -13.77 -26.06
C CYS A 25 0.44 -12.50 -25.88
N SER A 26 -0.88 -12.64 -25.82
CA SER A 26 -1.78 -11.58 -25.39
C SER A 26 -1.61 -11.39 -23.87
N THR A 27 -0.46 -10.89 -23.44
CA THR A 27 -0.33 -10.41 -22.07
C THR A 27 -1.11 -9.11 -21.99
N ASP A 28 -2.38 -9.21 -21.61
CA ASP A 28 -3.18 -8.08 -21.16
C ASP A 28 -2.49 -7.45 -19.94
N PHE A 29 -1.60 -6.50 -20.21
CA PHE A 29 -0.93 -5.67 -19.20
C PHE A 29 -1.86 -4.59 -18.60
N SER A 30 -3.12 -4.60 -19.04
CA SER A 30 -4.22 -3.69 -18.69
C SER A 30 -4.66 -3.79 -17.21
N GLY A 31 -4.14 -4.76 -16.46
CA GLY A 31 -4.47 -5.00 -15.05
C GLY A 31 -3.47 -4.42 -14.04
N LEU A 32 -2.39 -3.77 -14.49
CA LEU A 32 -1.37 -3.16 -13.62
C LEU A 32 -1.65 -1.70 -13.27
N ASP A 33 -2.90 -1.26 -13.42
CA ASP A 33 -3.37 -0.08 -12.71
C ASP A 33 -3.44 -0.42 -11.22
N MET A 34 -2.34 -0.10 -10.51
CA MET A 34 -2.36 -0.02 -9.07
C MET A 34 -3.45 0.97 -8.70
N LYS A 35 -4.65 0.48 -8.39
CA LYS A 35 -5.73 1.27 -7.80
C LYS A 35 -5.09 2.13 -6.71
N LYS A 36 -4.96 3.44 -6.96
CA LYS A 36 -4.55 4.41 -5.94
C LYS A 36 -5.47 4.14 -4.77
N LYS A 37 -4.97 3.50 -3.72
CA LYS A 37 -5.75 3.27 -2.51
C LYS A 37 -6.27 4.65 -2.09
N PRO A 38 -7.57 4.81 -1.82
CA PRO A 38 -8.09 6.08 -1.37
C PRO A 38 -7.19 6.56 -0.23
N LYS A 39 -6.72 7.81 -0.33
CA LYS A 39 -5.82 8.43 0.65
C LYS A 39 -6.52 8.29 2.00
N GLN A 40 -6.07 7.33 2.81
CA GLN A 40 -6.67 7.08 4.12
C GLN A 40 -6.51 8.37 4.93
N GLU A 41 -7.63 8.93 5.34
CA GLU A 41 -7.65 10.16 6.13
C GLU A 41 -7.00 9.86 7.49
N LEU A 42 -5.94 10.60 7.79
CA LEU A 42 -5.16 10.42 9.00
C LEU A 42 -5.62 11.43 10.03
N ILE A 43 -5.89 10.97 11.24
CA ILE A 43 -6.37 11.81 12.33
C ILE A 43 -5.17 12.24 13.15
N LYS A 44 -4.91 13.55 13.22
CA LYS A 44 -3.86 14.10 14.08
C LYS A 44 -4.29 14.00 15.54
N VAL A 45 -3.46 13.38 16.37
CA VAL A 45 -3.77 13.15 17.78
C VAL A 45 -2.59 13.43 18.70
N GLN A 46 -2.91 13.75 19.94
CA GLN A 46 -2.01 13.62 21.09
C GLN A 46 -2.47 12.41 21.90
N ILE A 47 -1.57 11.44 22.07
CA ILE A 47 -1.79 10.27 22.91
C ILE A 47 -1.11 10.55 24.25
N VAL A 48 -1.86 10.41 25.34
CA VAL A 48 -1.34 10.53 26.71
C VAL A 48 -1.41 9.15 27.36
N PHE A 49 -0.28 8.73 27.93
CA PHE A 49 -0.11 7.42 28.55
C PHE A 49 -0.30 7.49 30.07
N THR A 50 -0.45 6.32 30.69
CA THR A 50 -0.66 6.19 32.15
C THR A 50 0.57 6.52 32.99
N ASP A 51 1.73 6.71 32.37
CA ASP A 51 3.00 7.11 32.99
C ASP A 51 3.35 8.58 32.71
N ASP A 52 2.33 9.41 32.44
CA ASP A 52 2.43 10.84 32.12
C ASP A 52 3.23 11.18 30.85
N GLN A 53 3.69 10.18 30.08
CA GLN A 53 4.29 10.40 28.77
C GLN A 53 3.22 10.80 27.76
N SER A 54 3.60 11.64 26.79
CA SER A 54 2.71 11.96 25.67
C SER A 54 3.45 12.01 24.34
N ILE A 55 2.75 11.64 23.27
CA ILE A 55 3.26 11.67 21.90
C ILE A 55 2.23 12.29 20.97
N VAL A 56 2.71 13.08 19.99
CA VAL A 56 1.89 13.66 18.93
C VAL A 56 2.21 12.96 17.62
N GLY A 57 1.18 12.57 16.89
CA GLY A 57 1.32 11.99 15.57
C GLY A 57 -0.04 11.76 14.92
N TYR A 58 -0.09 10.82 14.00
CA TYR A 58 -1.30 10.51 13.25
C TYR A 58 -1.73 9.06 13.46
N VAL A 59 -3.04 8.81 13.44
CA VAL A 59 -3.65 7.47 13.50
C VAL A 59 -4.67 7.30 12.39
N LYS A 60 -4.91 6.06 11.95
CA LYS A 60 -5.85 5.76 10.85
C LYS A 60 -7.32 5.77 11.28
N SER A 61 -7.58 5.42 12.54
CA SER A 61 -8.91 5.34 13.11
C SER A 61 -8.77 5.27 14.63
N LEU A 62 -9.76 5.76 15.35
CA LEU A 62 -9.87 5.61 16.80
C LEU A 62 -10.70 4.38 17.20
N GLY A 63 -11.34 3.70 16.23
CA GLY A 63 -12.21 2.55 16.51
C GLY A 63 -13.44 2.90 17.36
N ILE A 64 -13.82 4.19 17.43
CA ILE A 64 -14.98 4.66 18.18
C ILE A 64 -16.20 4.54 17.26
N GLU A 65 -16.95 3.45 17.43
CA GLU A 65 -18.30 3.31 16.86
C GLU A 65 -19.32 3.47 17.99
N GLU A 66 -20.39 4.24 17.75
CA GLU A 66 -21.45 4.52 18.73
C GLU A 66 -22.10 3.24 19.31
N HIS A 67 -22.12 2.17 18.53
CA HIS A 67 -22.62 0.84 18.92
C HIS A 67 -21.54 -0.25 18.81
N GLY A 68 -20.27 0.14 18.83
CA GLY A 68 -19.14 -0.78 18.70
C GLY A 68 -18.97 -1.67 19.93
N LYS A 69 -18.75 -2.97 19.70
CA LYS A 69 -18.33 -3.91 20.75
C LYS A 69 -16.82 -4.10 20.70
N VAL A 70 -16.12 -3.64 21.74
CA VAL A 70 -14.67 -3.85 21.88
C VAL A 70 -14.42 -5.20 22.53
N TYR A 71 -13.69 -6.09 21.83
CA TYR A 71 -13.24 -7.37 22.39
C TYR A 71 -11.85 -7.21 23.00
N VAL A 72 -11.75 -7.42 24.31
CA VAL A 72 -10.48 -7.39 25.04
C VAL A 72 -9.83 -8.78 24.96
N GLY A 73 -8.58 -8.86 24.49
CA GLY A 73 -7.84 -10.13 24.39
C GLY A 73 -6.93 -10.25 23.16
N GLY A 74 -7.09 -9.37 22.17
CA GLY A 74 -6.20 -9.28 21.01
C GLY A 74 -4.92 -8.47 21.24
N SER A 75 -4.05 -8.46 20.23
CA SER A 75 -2.88 -7.59 20.21
C SER A 75 -3.29 -6.13 20.39
N SER A 76 -2.74 -5.48 21.40
CA SER A 76 -2.97 -4.06 21.67
C SER A 76 -1.95 -3.16 20.95
N LEU A 77 -1.18 -3.72 20.01
CA LEU A 77 -0.19 -2.99 19.22
C LEU A 77 -0.91 -2.10 18.20
N ASN A 78 -0.65 -0.80 18.29
CA ASN A 78 -1.15 0.22 17.37
C ASN A 78 0.01 0.97 16.74
N TYR A 79 -0.21 1.55 15.57
CA TYR A 79 0.82 2.27 14.82
C TYR A 79 0.57 3.77 14.86
N LEU A 80 1.66 4.51 14.99
CA LEU A 80 1.70 5.96 14.83
C LEU A 80 2.26 6.29 13.45
N TYR A 81 1.63 7.25 12.79
CA TYR A 81 1.99 7.69 11.45
C TYR A 81 2.49 9.14 11.45
N ASP A 82 3.30 9.48 10.45
CA ASP A 82 3.54 10.87 10.07
C ASP A 82 2.39 11.42 9.20
N LYS A 83 2.47 12.70 8.82
CA LYS A 83 1.48 13.36 7.96
C LYS A 83 1.35 12.75 6.55
N ASN A 84 2.34 11.97 6.11
CA ASN A 84 2.38 11.33 4.80
C ASN A 84 1.85 9.87 4.87
N GLY A 85 1.56 9.37 6.08
CA GLY A 85 1.11 8.00 6.29
C GLY A 85 2.24 6.98 6.44
N ASN A 86 3.48 7.41 6.67
CA ASN A 86 4.57 6.51 7.01
C ASN A 86 4.50 6.14 8.49
N ILE A 87 4.76 4.87 8.81
CA ILE A 87 4.85 4.42 10.21
C ILE A 87 6.11 5.02 10.83
N ILE A 88 5.93 5.77 11.92
CA ILE A 88 7.03 6.38 12.69
C ILE A 88 7.18 5.76 14.09
N GLY A 89 6.26 4.88 14.47
CA GLY A 89 6.33 4.19 15.74
C GLY A 89 5.13 3.28 15.99
N SER A 90 5.15 2.65 17.14
CA SER A 90 4.04 1.85 17.63
C SER A 90 3.83 2.08 19.13
N TYR A 91 2.61 1.85 19.60
CA TYR A 91 2.23 2.01 21.00
C TYR A 91 1.27 0.90 21.42
N ASN A 92 1.23 0.63 22.72
CA ASN A 92 0.27 -0.29 23.32
C ASN A 92 -0.96 0.48 23.78
N TYR A 93 -2.14 0.17 23.22
CA TYR A 93 -3.40 0.83 23.57
C TYR A 93 -3.78 0.67 25.04
N GLN A 94 -3.39 -0.43 25.69
CA GLN A 94 -3.67 -0.66 27.12
C GLN A 94 -2.96 0.33 28.05
N ARG A 95 -1.90 0.99 27.57
CA ARG A 95 -1.16 2.01 28.32
C ARG A 95 -1.70 3.42 28.07
N VAL A 96 -2.66 3.58 27.17
CA VAL A 96 -3.23 4.89 26.84
C VAL A 96 -4.20 5.30 27.93
N LEU A 97 -3.97 6.47 28.52
CA LEU A 97 -4.91 7.10 29.45
C LEU A 97 -6.04 7.78 28.68
N TYR A 98 -5.70 8.61 27.69
CA TYR A 98 -6.66 9.19 26.74
C TYR A 98 -5.99 9.60 25.42
N ILE A 99 -6.82 9.79 24.40
CA ILE A 99 -6.41 10.33 23.10
C ILE A 99 -7.17 11.63 22.85
N LYS A 100 -6.44 12.69 22.55
CA LYS A 100 -7.00 14.00 22.18
C LYS A 100 -6.82 14.23 20.69
N ILE A 101 -7.92 14.45 19.97
CA ILE A 101 -7.87 14.89 18.57
C ILE A 101 -7.37 16.33 18.54
N LEU A 102 -6.37 16.59 17.70
CA LEU A 102 -5.84 17.93 17.47
C LEU A 102 -6.42 18.48 16.17
N PRO A 103 -6.80 19.76 16.11
CA PRO A 103 -7.21 20.36 14.86
C PRO A 103 -6.04 20.29 13.86
N GLU A 104 -6.32 19.89 12.62
CA GLU A 104 -5.42 20.25 11.54
C GLU A 104 -5.46 21.77 11.45
N LYS A 105 -4.30 22.42 11.55
CA LYS A 105 -4.26 23.86 11.28
C LYS A 105 -4.70 24.03 9.83
N GLU A 106 -5.95 24.43 9.62
CA GLU A 106 -6.41 24.94 8.35
C GLU A 106 -5.42 26.03 7.94
N GLY A 107 -4.76 25.83 6.81
CA GLY A 107 -3.93 26.85 6.21
C GLY A 107 -4.81 28.06 5.95
N GLN A 108 -4.59 29.12 6.72
CA GLN A 108 -4.85 30.47 6.25
C GLN A 108 -3.79 30.75 5.19
N GLU A 109 -4.16 30.57 3.92
CA GLU A 109 -3.54 31.26 2.78
C GLU A 109 -4.31 32.57 2.53
#